data_AF-A0A7C4I450-F1
#
_entry.id   AF-A0A7C4I450-F1
#
_cell.length_a   1.000
_cell.length_b   1.000
_cell.length_c   1.000
_cell.angle_alpha   90.00
_cell.angle_beta   90.00
_cell.angle_gamma   90.00
#
_symmetry.space_group_name_H-M   'P 1'
#
loop_
_entity.id
_entity.type
_entity.pdbx_description
1 polymer ?
#
loop_
_entity_poly.entity_id
_entity_poly.type
_entity_poly.pdbx_seq_one_letter_code
_entity_poly.pdbx_strand_id
1 'polypeptide(L)'
;MVPRIVLAAWLLALMFTSSASGQELVPGTGFSSALELTPGSYTFALAPGEIHFFKIPLEPGDILVAKVRMASNQDFDLYLLNPIREIVGQSVRATGLTDAVEYTAVEKGPHYIVVLGFGDSSGVYSLTVSVIRPKTVTQTVTAVVTERVTETVTTHVFNTNTVVSEKLVTVFDTERVEVEKAPWTAAGLAILAAALLYTGHAATEALKSRYKQHTEEDKPASSTSV
;
A
#
# COMPACT_ATOMS: atom_id res chain seq x y z
N MET A 1 -62.76 -47.34 28.58
CA MET A 1 -61.44 -47.93 28.29
C MET A 1 -60.89 -47.21 27.07
N VAL A 2 -60.03 -46.22 27.28
CA VAL A 2 -59.44 -45.38 26.20
C VAL A 2 -58.34 -46.18 25.52
N PRO A 3 -58.19 -46.10 24.18
CA PRO A 3 -56.84 -45.76 23.73
C PRO A 3 -56.78 -44.81 22.51
N ARG A 4 -55.81 -43.89 22.66
CA ARG A 4 -54.76 -43.54 21.69
C ARG A 4 -55.11 -42.65 20.49
N ILE A 5 -55.10 -41.36 20.81
CA ILE A 5 -54.47 -40.25 20.07
C ILE A 5 -53.34 -40.73 19.15
N VAL A 6 -53.52 -40.62 17.83
CA VAL A 6 -52.49 -40.19 16.86
C VAL A 6 -53.23 -39.72 15.60
N LEU A 7 -53.16 -38.44 15.25
CA LEU A 7 -52.87 -38.04 13.87
C LEU A 7 -52.24 -36.65 13.90
N ALA A 8 -50.93 -36.65 13.74
CA ALA A 8 -50.07 -35.49 13.76
C ALA A 8 -50.43 -34.53 12.63
N ALA A 9 -50.46 -33.25 12.98
CA ALA A 9 -50.70 -32.13 12.10
C ALA A 9 -49.69 -32.09 10.94
N TRP A 10 -50.20 -32.18 9.72
CA TRP A 10 -49.50 -31.77 8.52
C TRP A 10 -49.49 -30.24 8.47
N LEU A 11 -48.50 -29.63 9.12
CA LEU A 11 -48.14 -28.24 8.87
C LEU A 11 -46.96 -28.24 7.90
N LEU A 12 -47.26 -28.29 6.60
CA LEU A 12 -46.28 -28.04 5.55
C LEU A 12 -45.92 -26.55 5.63
N ALA A 13 -44.89 -26.23 6.40
CA ALA A 13 -44.30 -24.91 6.42
C ALA A 13 -43.75 -24.61 5.03
N LEU A 14 -44.52 -23.82 4.28
CA LEU A 14 -44.10 -23.17 3.06
C LEU A 14 -43.02 -22.13 3.45
N MET A 15 -41.80 -22.62 3.61
CA MET A 15 -40.61 -21.79 3.67
C MET A 15 -40.47 -21.15 2.30
N PHE A 16 -41.01 -19.93 2.16
CA PHE A 16 -40.61 -19.03 1.10
C PHE A 16 -39.10 -18.83 1.23
N THR A 17 -38.32 -19.55 0.43
CA THR A 17 -36.95 -19.16 0.14
C THR A 17 -37.03 -17.86 -0.64
N SER A 18 -36.96 -16.73 0.06
CA SER A 18 -36.67 -15.45 -0.54
C SER A 18 -35.28 -15.56 -1.16
N SER A 19 -35.24 -15.93 -2.44
CA SER A 19 -34.05 -15.72 -3.25
C SER A 19 -33.92 -14.20 -3.37
N ALA A 20 -33.05 -13.61 -2.55
CA ALA A 20 -32.55 -12.28 -2.84
C ALA A 20 -31.88 -12.40 -4.21
N SER A 21 -32.50 -11.87 -5.26
CA SER A 21 -31.82 -11.75 -6.55
C SER A 21 -30.69 -10.74 -6.33
N GLY A 22 -29.50 -11.25 -6.03
CA GLY A 22 -28.29 -10.46 -6.20
C GLY A 22 -28.28 -10.00 -7.66
N GLN A 23 -28.30 -8.69 -7.88
CA GLN A 23 -28.18 -8.13 -9.21
C GLN A 23 -26.87 -8.67 -9.83
N GLU A 24 -26.97 -9.30 -10.99
CA GLU A 24 -25.79 -9.75 -11.72
C GLU A 24 -24.94 -8.54 -12.09
N LEU A 25 -23.64 -8.59 -11.78
CA LEU A 25 -22.70 -7.55 -12.13
C LEU A 25 -22.39 -7.66 -13.62
N VAL A 26 -22.82 -6.68 -14.40
CA VAL A 26 -22.59 -6.63 -15.85
C VAL A 26 -21.51 -5.60 -16.15
N PRO A 27 -20.41 -5.97 -16.84
CA PRO A 27 -19.39 -5.02 -17.27
C PRO A 27 -19.96 -3.90 -18.15
N GLY A 28 -19.34 -2.71 -18.08
CA GLY A 28 -19.69 -1.61 -18.97
C GLY A 28 -19.14 -1.83 -20.38
N THR A 29 -19.81 -1.26 -21.38
CA THR A 29 -19.38 -1.26 -22.79
C THR A 29 -18.68 0.03 -23.21
N GLY A 30 -18.48 0.96 -22.28
CA GLY A 30 -17.75 2.21 -22.47
C GLY A 30 -17.56 2.97 -21.17
N PHE A 31 -16.84 4.09 -21.20
CA PHE A 31 -16.52 4.87 -20.00
C PHE A 31 -17.74 5.39 -19.23
N SER A 32 -18.83 5.73 -19.93
CA SER A 32 -20.06 6.23 -19.30
C SER A 32 -20.89 5.13 -18.62
N SER A 33 -20.81 3.90 -19.14
CA SER A 33 -21.48 2.71 -18.60
C SER A 33 -20.57 1.84 -17.75
N ALA A 34 -19.33 2.26 -17.52
CA ALA A 34 -18.31 1.49 -16.79
C ALA A 34 -18.85 1.03 -15.43
N LEU A 35 -18.74 -0.27 -15.18
CA LEU A 35 -19.21 -0.89 -13.95
C LEU A 35 -18.34 -0.43 -12.78
N GLU A 36 -18.96 0.16 -11.76
CA GLU A 36 -18.23 0.55 -10.56
C GLU A 36 -17.91 -0.68 -9.70
N LEU A 37 -16.62 -0.86 -9.42
CA LEU A 37 -16.13 -1.96 -8.60
C LEU A 37 -15.71 -1.48 -7.22
N THR A 38 -15.83 -2.38 -6.25
CA THR A 38 -15.15 -2.28 -4.96
C THR A 38 -13.92 -3.21 -4.97
N PRO A 39 -12.98 -3.08 -4.02
CA PRO A 39 -11.90 -4.06 -3.89
C PRO A 39 -12.48 -5.46 -3.67
N GLY A 40 -12.01 -6.43 -4.46
CA GLY A 40 -12.61 -7.76 -4.50
C GLY A 40 -12.08 -8.63 -5.63
N SER A 41 -12.68 -9.80 -5.80
CA SER A 41 -12.43 -10.69 -6.95
C SER A 41 -13.76 -10.97 -7.64
N TYR A 42 -13.74 -10.85 -8.96
CA TYR A 42 -14.90 -10.96 -9.83
C TYR A 42 -14.61 -11.95 -10.96
N THR A 43 -15.66 -12.50 -11.55
CA THR A 43 -15.59 -13.39 -12.71
C THR A 43 -16.53 -12.84 -13.77
N PHE A 44 -16.02 -12.68 -14.99
CA PHE A 44 -16.79 -12.20 -16.15
C PHE A 44 -16.47 -13.05 -17.38
N ALA A 45 -17.30 -12.96 -18.41
CA ALA A 45 -17.08 -13.59 -19.70
C ALA A 45 -16.99 -12.53 -20.78
N LEU A 46 -15.88 -12.50 -21.52
CA LEU A 46 -15.64 -11.57 -22.63
C LEU A 46 -15.99 -12.24 -23.96
N ALA A 47 -16.86 -11.65 -24.76
CA ALA A 47 -17.10 -12.13 -26.12
C ALA A 47 -16.00 -11.66 -27.11
N PRO A 48 -15.82 -12.33 -28.26
CA PRO A 48 -14.87 -11.87 -29.29
C PRO A 48 -15.18 -10.42 -29.74
N GLY A 49 -14.15 -9.56 -29.75
CA GLY A 49 -14.27 -8.15 -30.10
C GLY A 49 -14.94 -7.27 -29.05
N GLU A 50 -15.34 -7.82 -27.90
CA GLU A 50 -15.88 -7.06 -26.78
C GLU A 50 -14.76 -6.40 -25.96
N ILE A 51 -15.10 -5.28 -25.34
CA ILE A 51 -14.25 -4.59 -24.38
C ILE A 51 -15.07 -4.32 -23.13
N HIS A 52 -14.55 -4.74 -21.98
CA HIS A 52 -15.17 -4.49 -20.71
C HIS A 52 -14.56 -3.27 -20.03
N PHE A 53 -15.44 -2.38 -19.57
CA PHE A 53 -15.08 -1.16 -18.86
C PHE A 53 -15.56 -1.26 -17.40
N PHE A 54 -14.60 -1.05 -16.50
CA PHE A 54 -14.84 -0.93 -15.06
C PHE A 54 -14.30 0.40 -14.58
N LYS A 55 -14.79 0.87 -13.43
CA LYS A 55 -14.27 2.05 -12.75
C LYS A 55 -14.14 1.83 -11.25
N ILE A 56 -13.19 2.50 -10.63
CA ILE A 56 -13.03 2.51 -9.17
C ILE A 56 -12.70 3.94 -8.72
N PRO A 57 -13.43 4.50 -7.74
CA PRO A 57 -13.10 5.81 -7.19
C PRO A 57 -11.84 5.71 -6.32
N LEU A 58 -10.83 6.53 -6.63
CA LEU A 58 -9.59 6.64 -5.88
C LEU A 58 -9.36 8.07 -5.39
N GLU A 59 -8.67 8.20 -4.27
CA GLU A 59 -8.09 9.46 -3.78
C GLU A 59 -6.59 9.51 -4.09
N PRO A 60 -5.97 10.70 -4.19
CA PRO A 60 -4.53 10.82 -4.37
C PRO A 60 -3.75 10.09 -3.27
N GLY A 61 -2.78 9.27 -3.68
CA GLY A 61 -1.98 8.40 -2.81
C GLY A 61 -2.53 6.99 -2.62
N ASP A 62 -3.77 6.70 -3.02
CA ASP A 62 -4.28 5.32 -3.06
C ASP A 62 -3.48 4.50 -4.09
N ILE A 63 -3.13 3.25 -3.74
CA ILE A 63 -2.43 2.32 -4.64
C ILE A 63 -3.43 1.28 -5.13
N LEU A 64 -3.73 1.29 -6.42
CA LEU A 64 -4.57 0.33 -7.11
C LEU A 64 -3.71 -0.81 -7.68
N VAL A 65 -4.12 -2.05 -7.40
CA VAL A 65 -3.58 -3.25 -8.04
C VAL A 65 -4.73 -3.98 -8.73
N ALA A 66 -4.64 -4.16 -10.04
CA ALA A 66 -5.60 -4.93 -10.83
C ALA A 66 -4.91 -6.13 -11.49
N LYS A 67 -5.56 -7.30 -11.46
CA LYS A 67 -5.02 -8.55 -12.03
C LYS A 67 -6.09 -9.29 -12.80
N VAL A 68 -5.76 -9.70 -14.02
CA VAL A 68 -6.62 -10.52 -14.89
C VAL A 68 -6.01 -11.91 -15.02
N ARG A 69 -6.78 -12.93 -14.63
CA ARG A 69 -6.42 -14.35 -14.80
C ARG A 69 -7.35 -15.01 -15.80
N MET A 70 -6.77 -15.83 -16.66
CA MET A 70 -7.46 -16.49 -17.76
C MET A 70 -6.97 -17.93 -17.92
N ALA A 71 -7.65 -18.71 -18.75
CA ALA A 71 -7.19 -20.03 -19.14
C ALA A 71 -5.95 -19.95 -20.04
N SER A 72 -5.20 -21.05 -20.14
CA SER A 72 -3.92 -21.09 -20.86
C SER A 72 -4.00 -20.86 -22.37
N ASN A 73 -5.20 -20.91 -22.94
CA ASN A 73 -5.49 -20.70 -24.36
C ASN A 73 -6.15 -19.35 -24.65
N GLN A 74 -6.26 -18.47 -23.64
CA GLN A 74 -6.85 -17.14 -23.75
C GLN A 74 -5.76 -16.08 -23.60
N ASP A 75 -5.99 -14.95 -24.26
CA ASP A 75 -5.10 -13.80 -24.26
C ASP A 75 -5.94 -12.54 -24.00
N PHE A 76 -5.85 -12.01 -22.78
CA PHE A 76 -6.59 -10.83 -22.35
C PHE A 76 -5.61 -9.78 -21.86
N ASP A 77 -5.74 -8.58 -22.41
CA ASP A 77 -4.91 -7.42 -22.06
C ASP A 77 -5.60 -6.54 -21.02
N LEU A 78 -4.80 -5.87 -20.21
CA LEU A 78 -5.26 -5.01 -19.12
C LEU A 78 -4.72 -3.59 -19.27
N TYR A 79 -5.61 -2.61 -19.32
CA TYR A 79 -5.26 -1.18 -19.35
C TYR A 79 -5.86 -0.45 -18.16
N LEU A 80 -5.13 0.51 -17.63
CA LEU A 80 -5.57 1.39 -16.56
C LEU A 80 -5.50 2.84 -17.03
N LEU A 81 -6.60 3.57 -16.84
CA LEU A 81 -6.70 4.97 -17.23
C LEU A 81 -7.09 5.85 -16.04
N ASN A 82 -6.56 7.07 -16.01
CA ASN A 82 -6.93 8.09 -15.02
C ASN A 82 -8.32 8.71 -15.33
N PRO A 83 -8.83 9.62 -14.48
CA PRO A 83 -10.15 10.24 -14.68
C PRO A 83 -10.30 11.05 -15.98
N ILE A 84 -9.20 11.57 -16.53
CA ILE A 84 -9.17 12.26 -17.83
C ILE A 84 -8.92 11.31 -19.01
N ARG A 85 -8.89 9.99 -18.77
CA ARG A 85 -8.79 8.90 -19.74
C ARG A 85 -7.43 8.80 -20.44
N GLU A 86 -6.37 9.19 -19.76
CA GLU A 86 -5.00 8.90 -20.17
C GLU A 86 -4.60 7.53 -19.62
N ILE A 87 -3.86 6.75 -20.42
CA ILE A 87 -3.33 5.45 -19.99
C ILE A 87 -2.19 5.71 -18.99
N VAL A 88 -2.39 5.26 -17.76
CA VAL A 88 -1.41 5.36 -16.66
C VAL A 88 -0.78 4.03 -16.29
N GLY A 89 -1.29 2.92 -16.83
CA GLY A 89 -0.71 1.59 -16.70
C GLY A 89 -1.27 0.64 -17.74
N GLN A 90 -0.49 -0.36 -18.12
CA GLN A 90 -0.91 -1.44 -19.00
C GLN A 90 -0.13 -2.72 -18.71
N SER A 91 -0.75 -3.86 -18.98
CA SER A 91 -0.13 -5.18 -19.06
C SER A 91 -0.63 -5.81 -20.35
N VAL A 92 0.31 -6.32 -21.15
CA VAL A 92 0.06 -7.02 -22.42
C VAL A 92 1.04 -8.17 -22.41
N ARG A 93 0.56 -9.38 -22.11
CA ARG A 93 1.41 -10.56 -21.97
C ARG A 93 0.93 -11.65 -22.89
N ALA A 94 1.84 -12.57 -23.21
CA ALA A 94 1.51 -13.69 -24.07
C ALA A 94 0.36 -14.55 -23.48
N THR A 95 -0.39 -15.16 -24.39
CA THR A 95 -1.47 -16.11 -24.12
C THR A 95 -1.25 -16.99 -22.89
N GLY A 96 -2.27 -17.03 -22.02
CA GLY A 96 -2.31 -17.85 -20.82
C GLY A 96 -1.57 -17.28 -19.61
N LEU A 97 -0.85 -16.16 -19.77
CA LEU A 97 -0.20 -15.50 -18.65
C LEU A 97 -1.15 -14.54 -17.94
N THR A 98 -0.96 -14.40 -16.61
CA THR A 98 -1.69 -13.41 -15.82
C THR A 98 -1.18 -12.01 -16.11
N ASP A 99 -2.11 -11.12 -16.42
CA ASP A 99 -1.88 -9.70 -16.54
C ASP A 99 -2.10 -8.97 -15.23
N ALA A 100 -1.24 -8.00 -14.94
CA ALA A 100 -1.27 -7.26 -13.69
C ALA A 100 -0.72 -5.84 -13.86
N VAL A 101 -1.43 -4.87 -13.30
CA VAL A 101 -0.99 -3.47 -13.23
C VAL A 101 -1.07 -2.97 -11.79
N GLU A 102 -0.13 -2.13 -11.43
CA GLU A 102 -0.09 -1.41 -10.15
C GLU A 102 0.10 0.08 -10.43
N TYR A 103 -0.65 0.92 -9.74
CA TYR A 103 -0.66 2.36 -9.96
C TYR A 103 -0.97 3.12 -8.67
N THR A 104 -0.25 4.20 -8.43
CA THR A 104 -0.54 5.15 -7.34
C THR A 104 -1.31 6.33 -7.91
N ALA A 105 -2.52 6.56 -7.42
CA ALA A 105 -3.40 7.62 -7.91
C ALA A 105 -2.80 9.00 -7.62
N VAL A 106 -2.69 9.82 -8.66
CA VAL A 106 -2.26 11.23 -8.55
C VAL A 106 -3.47 12.16 -8.54
N GLU A 107 -4.50 11.87 -9.33
CA GLU A 107 -5.75 12.61 -9.31
C GLU A 107 -6.82 11.92 -8.47
N LYS A 108 -7.76 12.71 -7.95
CA LYS A 108 -9.00 12.21 -7.37
C LYS A 108 -9.98 11.87 -8.49
N GLY A 109 -10.65 10.72 -8.40
CA GLY A 109 -11.79 10.42 -9.26
C GLY A 109 -11.87 8.97 -9.75
N PRO A 110 -12.78 8.70 -10.70
CA PRO A 110 -12.94 7.38 -11.27
C PRO A 110 -11.74 7.02 -12.13
N HIS A 111 -10.97 6.03 -11.69
CA HIS A 111 -9.96 5.39 -12.51
C HIS A 111 -10.58 4.21 -13.23
N TYR A 112 -10.27 4.04 -14.50
CA TYR A 112 -10.90 3.06 -15.37
C TYR A 112 -10.00 1.87 -15.58
N ILE A 113 -10.53 0.68 -15.34
CA ILE A 113 -9.88 -0.59 -15.68
C ILE A 113 -10.55 -1.09 -16.94
N VAL A 114 -9.77 -1.36 -17.98
CA VAL A 114 -10.24 -1.84 -19.27
C VAL A 114 -9.62 -3.21 -19.54
N VAL A 115 -10.49 -4.17 -19.84
CA VAL A 115 -10.09 -5.54 -20.21
C VAL A 115 -10.61 -5.83 -21.61
N LEU A 116 -9.74 -6.33 -22.48
CA LEU A 116 -10.08 -6.73 -23.83
C LEU A 116 -9.30 -7.98 -24.25
N GLY A 117 -9.79 -8.66 -25.28
CA GLY A 117 -9.12 -9.80 -25.89
C GLY A 117 -8.11 -9.36 -26.94
N PHE A 118 -6.94 -10.01 -26.94
CA PHE A 118 -6.02 -9.91 -28.05
C PHE A 118 -6.55 -10.72 -29.24
N GLY A 119 -6.77 -10.08 -30.39
CA GLY A 119 -7.41 -10.68 -31.55
C GLY A 119 -8.86 -11.10 -31.26
N ASP A 120 -9.21 -12.36 -31.54
CA ASP A 120 -10.54 -12.94 -31.29
C ASP A 120 -10.61 -13.72 -29.96
N SER A 121 -9.64 -13.53 -29.06
CA SER A 121 -9.62 -14.17 -27.75
C SER A 121 -10.89 -13.85 -26.97
N SER A 122 -11.49 -14.89 -26.37
CA SER A 122 -12.79 -14.80 -25.69
C SER A 122 -12.94 -15.85 -24.60
N GLY A 123 -13.95 -15.68 -23.74
CA GLY A 123 -14.33 -16.58 -22.67
C GLY A 123 -14.17 -15.98 -21.27
N VAL A 124 -14.08 -16.83 -20.26
CA VAL A 124 -14.16 -16.43 -18.85
C VAL A 124 -12.80 -15.98 -18.32
N TYR A 125 -12.78 -14.90 -17.55
CA TYR A 125 -11.63 -14.45 -16.78
C TYR A 125 -12.01 -14.06 -15.35
N SER A 126 -11.01 -14.06 -14.47
CA SER A 126 -11.13 -13.49 -13.13
C SER A 126 -10.40 -12.15 -13.04
N LEU A 127 -11.08 -11.13 -12.54
CA LEU A 127 -10.54 -9.82 -12.24
C LEU A 127 -10.42 -9.65 -10.73
N THR A 128 -9.19 -9.52 -10.23
CA THR A 128 -8.93 -9.14 -8.83
C THR A 128 -8.54 -7.67 -8.78
N VAL A 129 -9.21 -6.92 -7.91
CA VAL A 129 -8.94 -5.49 -7.67
C VAL A 129 -8.61 -5.29 -6.18
N SER A 130 -7.50 -4.63 -5.89
CA SER A 130 -7.10 -4.23 -4.54
C SER A 130 -6.79 -2.75 -4.50
N VAL A 131 -7.21 -2.07 -3.44
CA VAL A 131 -6.88 -0.67 -3.18
C VAL A 131 -6.24 -0.58 -1.80
N ILE A 132 -4.98 -0.17 -1.77
CA ILE A 132 -4.25 0.13 -0.55
C ILE A 132 -4.37 1.63 -0.32
N ARG A 133 -4.83 2.03 0.87
CA ARG A 133 -4.94 3.45 1.26
C ARG A 133 -3.89 3.77 2.32
N PRO A 134 -2.74 4.34 1.95
CA PRO A 134 -1.76 4.79 2.94
C PRO A 134 -2.43 5.78 3.89
N LYS A 135 -2.42 5.49 5.19
CA LYS A 135 -2.92 6.43 6.19
C LYS A 135 -1.98 7.63 6.24
N THR A 136 -2.47 8.81 5.88
CA THR A 136 -1.79 10.08 6.16
C THR A 136 -1.78 10.32 7.67
N VAL A 137 -0.60 10.50 8.26
CA VAL A 137 -0.46 10.96 9.66
C VAL A 137 -0.04 12.42 9.60
N THR A 138 -0.95 13.32 9.97
CA THR A 138 -0.64 14.75 10.10
C THR A 138 0.10 14.98 11.41
N GLN A 139 1.35 15.44 11.34
CA GLN A 139 2.08 15.93 12.52
C GLN A 139 1.99 17.46 12.54
N THR A 140 1.45 18.01 13.63
CA THR A 140 1.44 19.46 13.86
C THR A 140 2.77 19.84 14.51
N VAL A 141 3.61 20.59 13.78
CA VAL A 141 4.84 21.17 14.34
C VAL A 141 4.52 22.61 14.75
N THR A 142 4.55 22.89 16.05
CA THR A 142 4.40 24.25 16.59
C THR A 142 5.78 24.87 16.78
N ALA A 143 6.17 25.79 15.89
CA ALA A 143 7.36 26.61 16.07
C ALA A 143 6.99 27.95 16.74
N VAL A 144 7.56 28.23 17.91
CA VAL A 144 7.45 29.54 18.55
C VAL A 144 8.64 30.39 18.09
N VAL A 145 8.42 31.30 17.15
CA VAL A 145 9.43 32.28 16.72
C VAL A 145 9.28 33.54 17.56
N THR A 146 10.30 33.89 18.34
CA THR A 146 10.35 35.15 19.08
C THR A 146 11.18 36.15 18.28
N GLU A 147 10.53 37.14 17.66
CA GLU A 147 11.19 38.23 16.96
C GLU A 147 11.33 39.44 17.90
N ARG A 148 12.56 39.96 18.07
CA ARG A 148 12.81 41.21 18.78
C ARG A 148 12.82 42.37 17.78
N VAL A 149 11.77 43.18 17.79
CA VAL A 149 11.68 44.39 16.97
C VAL A 149 12.22 45.57 17.78
N THR A 150 13.24 46.27 17.25
CA THR A 150 13.76 47.51 17.83
C THR A 150 13.30 48.68 16.95
N GLU A 151 12.30 49.44 17.40
CA GLU A 151 11.85 50.65 16.72
C GLU A 151 12.66 51.86 17.20
N THR A 152 13.35 52.55 16.30
CA THR A 152 14.05 53.82 16.61
C THR A 152 13.27 54.98 15.99
N VAL A 153 12.50 55.69 16.82
CA VAL A 153 11.78 56.91 16.42
C VAL A 153 12.69 58.11 16.62
N THR A 154 13.04 58.81 15.53
CA THR A 154 13.84 60.04 15.58
C THR A 154 12.92 61.25 15.43
N THR A 155 12.59 61.91 16.54
CA THR A 155 11.87 63.19 16.54
C THR A 155 12.89 64.31 16.72
N HIS A 156 12.96 65.26 15.78
CA HIS A 156 13.76 66.46 15.99
C HIS A 156 13.19 67.25 17.19
N VAL A 157 14.10 67.64 18.10
CA VAL A 157 13.92 68.36 19.38
C VAL A 157 13.83 67.44 20.61
N PHE A 158 15.03 67.13 21.15
CA PHE A 158 15.39 66.79 22.53
C PHE A 158 14.40 65.97 23.39
N ASN A 159 14.35 64.65 23.16
CA ASN A 159 14.38 63.59 24.19
C ASN A 159 14.37 62.23 23.48
N THR A 160 15.43 61.45 23.62
CA THR A 160 15.52 60.10 23.06
C THR A 160 14.80 59.13 24.01
N ASN A 161 13.57 58.75 23.68
CA ASN A 161 12.87 57.65 24.37
C ASN A 161 13.00 56.37 23.53
N THR A 162 13.75 55.40 24.05
CA THR A 162 13.77 54.03 23.49
C THR A 162 12.49 53.33 23.90
N VAL A 163 11.62 53.02 22.93
CA VAL A 163 10.45 52.16 23.16
C VAL A 163 10.79 50.77 22.65
N VAL A 164 10.96 49.82 23.58
CA VAL A 164 11.10 48.40 23.27
C VAL A 164 9.69 47.80 23.28
N SER A 165 9.25 47.25 22.15
CA SER A 165 7.94 46.58 22.04
C SER A 165 8.16 45.10 21.74
N GLU A 166 7.63 44.22 22.59
CA GLU A 166 7.63 42.77 22.38
C GLU A 166 6.32 42.37 21.70
N LYS A 167 6.39 41.93 20.43
CA LYS A 167 5.22 41.45 19.68
C LYS A 167 5.32 39.94 19.51
N LEU A 168 4.39 39.20 20.11
CA LEU A 168 4.23 37.76 19.88
C LEU A 168 3.53 37.55 18.53
N VAL A 169 4.24 36.97 17.57
CA VAL A 169 3.68 36.60 16.26
C VAL A 169 3.52 35.08 16.23
N THR A 170 2.28 34.60 16.26
CA THR A 170 1.98 33.17 16.06
C THR A 170 1.87 32.92 14.56
N VAL A 171 2.90 32.34 13.95
CA VAL A 171 2.88 31.88 12.56
C VAL A 171 2.46 30.41 12.55
N PHE A 172 1.34 30.11 11.88
CA PHE A 172 0.97 28.73 11.57
C PHE A 172 1.57 28.37 10.22
N ASP A 173 2.68 27.63 10.22
CA ASP A 173 3.21 27.04 9.00
C ASP A 173 2.77 25.58 8.91
N THR A 174 2.11 25.22 7.81
CA THR A 174 1.57 23.87 7.60
C THR A 174 2.39 23.22 6.49
N GLU A 175 3.53 22.65 6.84
CA GLU A 175 4.34 21.90 5.88
C GLU A 175 3.89 20.44 5.80
N ARG A 176 3.55 19.99 4.59
CA ARG A 176 3.30 18.56 4.31
C ARG A 176 4.64 17.84 4.23
N VAL A 177 5.05 17.20 5.31
CA VAL A 177 6.16 16.25 5.28
C VAL A 177 5.60 14.84 5.12
N GLU A 178 5.85 14.22 3.96
CA GLU A 178 5.69 12.77 3.81
C GLU A 178 6.73 12.09 4.70
N VAL A 179 6.28 11.53 5.81
CA VAL A 179 7.10 10.58 6.56
C VAL A 179 7.09 9.30 5.76
N GLU A 180 8.15 9.07 4.97
CA GLU A 180 8.49 7.71 4.57
C GLU A 180 8.45 6.86 5.84
N LYS A 181 7.45 5.97 5.93
CA LYS A 181 7.49 4.89 6.90
C LYS A 181 8.73 4.12 6.54
N ALA A 182 9.83 4.40 7.25
CA ALA A 182 11.13 3.77 7.06
C ALA A 182 10.87 2.30 6.71
N PRO A 183 11.10 1.90 5.45
CA PRO A 183 10.68 0.59 5.00
C PRO A 183 11.37 -0.39 5.91
N TRP A 184 10.63 -1.38 6.42
CA TRP A 184 11.07 -2.41 7.36
C TRP A 184 12.41 -3.08 6.98
N THR A 185 12.89 -2.85 5.76
CA THR A 185 14.26 -3.01 5.27
C THR A 185 15.37 -2.36 6.12
N ALA A 186 15.20 -1.14 6.66
CA ALA A 186 16.27 -0.46 7.42
C ALA A 186 16.46 -1.08 8.82
N ALA A 187 15.35 -1.40 9.49
CA ALA A 187 15.39 -2.18 10.73
C ALA A 187 15.92 -3.60 10.49
N GLY A 188 15.52 -4.23 9.38
CA GLY A 188 16.04 -5.54 8.96
C GLY A 188 17.55 -5.53 8.71
N LEU A 189 18.08 -4.50 8.03
CA LEU A 189 19.50 -4.33 7.78
C LEU A 189 20.30 -4.05 9.06
N ALA A 190 19.75 -3.28 10.00
CA ALA A 190 20.37 -3.04 11.30
C ALA A 190 20.49 -4.33 12.13
N ILE A 191 19.43 -5.17 12.12
CA ILE A 191 19.46 -6.49 12.77
C ILE A 191 20.47 -7.41 12.08
N LEU A 192 20.53 -7.41 10.74
CA LEU A 192 21.50 -8.20 9.98
C LEU A 192 22.95 -7.76 10.25
N ALA A 193 23.20 -6.45 10.33
CA ALA A 193 24.51 -5.89 10.67
C ALA A 193 24.93 -6.24 12.10
N ALA A 194 24.01 -6.19 13.07
CA ALA A 194 24.28 -6.61 14.45
C ALA A 194 24.59 -8.11 14.54
N ALA A 195 23.90 -8.96 13.78
CA ALA A 195 24.18 -10.39 13.72
C ALA A 195 25.54 -10.72 13.07
N LEU A 196 25.91 -10.00 12.00
CA LEU A 196 27.22 -10.11 11.36
C LEU A 196 28.37 -9.63 12.27
N LEU A 197 28.16 -8.57 13.04
CA LEU A 197 29.14 -8.09 14.03
C LEU A 197 29.29 -9.07 15.20
N TYR A 198 28.19 -9.67 15.67
CA TYR A 198 28.23 -10.67 16.75
C TYR A 198 28.97 -11.94 16.32
N THR A 199 28.71 -12.45 15.12
CA THR A 199 29.42 -13.62 14.57
C THR A 199 30.89 -13.31 14.28
N GLY A 200 31.20 -12.11 13.80
CA GLY A 200 32.58 -11.63 13.64
C GLY A 200 33.35 -11.54 14.96
N HIS A 201 32.71 -11.04 16.03
CA HIS A 201 33.32 -10.98 17.36
C HIS A 201 33.58 -12.39 17.92
N ALA A 202 32.64 -13.31 17.78
CA ALA A 202 32.81 -14.71 18.23
C ALA A 202 33.95 -15.43 17.48
N ALA A 203 34.08 -15.22 16.17
CA ALA A 203 35.18 -15.78 15.38
C ALA A 203 36.54 -15.20 15.79
N THR A 204 36.58 -13.91 16.18
CA THR A 204 37.80 -13.22 16.61
C THR A 204 38.29 -13.72 17.97
N GLU A 205 37.38 -13.96 18.92
CA GLU A 205 37.73 -14.55 20.24
C GLU A 205 38.21 -16.01 20.10
N ALA A 206 37.62 -16.78 19.18
CA ALA A 206 38.06 -18.15 18.89
C ALA A 206 39.44 -18.22 18.22
N LEU A 207 39.82 -17.21 17.43
CA LEU A 207 41.17 -17.10 16.85
C LEU A 207 42.20 -16.64 17.90
N LYS A 208 41.81 -15.73 18.80
CA LYS A 208 42.68 -15.20 19.86
C LYS A 208 42.98 -16.25 20.92
N SER A 209 42.01 -17.10 21.28
CA SER A 209 42.24 -18.23 22.19
C SER A 209 43.19 -19.27 21.57
N ARG A 210 43.03 -19.57 20.28
CA ARG A 210 43.88 -20.52 19.55
C ARG A 210 45.32 -19.98 19.34
N TYR A 211 45.47 -18.68 19.12
CA TYR A 211 46.78 -18.02 19.06
C TYR A 211 47.49 -18.01 20.42
N LYS A 212 46.75 -17.77 21.52
CA LYS A 212 47.32 -17.78 22.88
C LYS A 212 47.78 -19.19 23.30
N GLN A 213 47.05 -20.23 22.90
CA GLN A 213 47.44 -21.63 23.09
C GLN A 213 48.77 -21.96 22.40
N HIS A 214 48.96 -21.55 21.14
CA HIS A 214 50.22 -21.75 20.43
C HIS A 214 51.39 -20.93 21.00
N THR A 215 51.14 -19.76 21.57
CA THR A 215 52.20 -18.90 22.13
C THR A 215 52.66 -19.37 23.52
N GLU A 216 51.80 -20.03 24.30
CA GLU A 216 52.20 -20.65 25.58
C GLU A 216 52.93 -21.99 25.38
N GLU A 217 52.69 -22.70 24.28
CA GLU A 217 53.39 -23.95 23.94
C GLU A 217 54.82 -23.71 23.43
N ASP A 218 55.13 -22.51 22.93
CA ASP A 218 56.44 -22.14 22.37
C ASP A 218 57.33 -21.32 23.33
N LYS A 219 56.97 -21.27 24.63
CA LYS A 219 57.80 -20.61 25.65
C LYS A 219 58.90 -21.58 26.13
N PRO A 220 60.20 -21.30 25.89
CA PRO A 220 61.26 -22.20 26.29
C PRO A 220 61.32 -22.34 27.82
N ALA A 221 61.46 -23.59 28.29
CA ALA A 221 61.59 -23.92 29.70
C ALA A 221 62.75 -23.13 30.32
N SER A 222 62.43 -22.31 31.32
CA SER A 222 63.43 -21.67 32.18
C SER A 222 64.17 -22.78 32.93
N SER A 223 65.43 -23.00 32.58
CA SER A 223 66.35 -23.88 33.29
C SER A 223 66.59 -23.35 34.70
N THR A 224 66.21 -24.12 35.71
CA THR A 224 66.76 -23.97 37.07
C THR A 224 67.39 -25.30 37.46
N SER A 225 68.72 -25.36 37.38
CA SER A 225 69.55 -26.36 38.03
C SER A 225 69.63 -26.07 39.53
N VAL A 226 69.27 -27.05 40.37
CA VAL A 226 70.08 -27.74 41.41
C VAL A 226 69.13 -28.70 42.12
#